data_AF-A0A9E5P9F7-F1
#
_entry.id   AF-A0A9E5P9F7-F1
#
_cell.length_a   1.000
_cell.length_b   1.000
_cell.length_c   1.000
_cell.angle_alpha   90.00
_cell.angle_beta   90.00
_cell.angle_gamma   90.00
#
_symmetry.space_group_name_H-M   'P 1'
#
loop_
_entity.id
_entity.type
_entity.pdbx_description
1 polymer ?
#
loop_
_entity_poly.entity_id
_entity_poly.type
_entity_poly.pdbx_seq_one_letter_code
_entity_poly.pdbx_strand_id
1 'polypeptide(L)'
;MKFLFVGALLLTAGTLFLMWIGEQIDQHGIGNGISLIITVNILARLPSAVYDMRSRIQSADSPQNAILKVVLLLALFVAIVVAIVYVTRGERRIPVQQQKHVRGPKIYGGQKHYLPLRVNTAGVLPIIFASVLLQFPQTIALWAQGQFETGS
;
A
#
# COMPACT_ATOMS: atom_id res chain seq x y z
N MET A 1 24.73 22.73 -16.21
CA MET A 1 23.36 23.03 -16.70
C MET A 1 22.76 21.93 -17.59
N LYS A 2 23.47 21.41 -18.60
CA LYS A 2 22.96 20.34 -19.49
C LYS A 2 22.51 19.06 -18.76
N PHE A 3 23.27 18.59 -17.77
CA PHE A 3 22.94 17.37 -16.99
C PHE A 3 21.65 17.50 -16.17
N LEU A 4 21.48 18.60 -15.43
CA LEU A 4 20.28 18.84 -14.61
C LEU A 4 19.01 18.94 -15.48
N PHE A 5 19.11 19.61 -16.64
CA PHE A 5 17.99 19.75 -17.56
C PHE A 5 17.57 18.42 -18.18
N VAL A 6 18.54 17.62 -18.66
CA VAL A 6 18.27 16.28 -19.20
C VAL A 6 17.76 15.34 -18.11
N GLY A 7 18.32 15.40 -16.90
CA GLY A 7 17.88 14.61 -15.75
C GLY A 7 16.45 14.93 -15.34
N ALA A 8 16.09 16.21 -15.25
CA ALA A 8 14.72 16.64 -14.94
C ALA A 8 13.71 16.17 -16.00
N LEU A 9 14.06 16.27 -17.29
CA LEU A 9 13.23 15.78 -18.38
C LEU A 9 13.05 14.26 -18.33
N LEU A 10 14.11 13.49 -18.10
CA LEU A 10 14.05 12.03 -17.99
C LEU A 10 13.19 11.57 -16.80
N LEU A 11 13.35 12.18 -15.63
CA LEU A 11 12.55 11.85 -14.45
C LEU A 11 11.07 12.20 -14.64
N THR A 12 10.78 13.35 -15.23
CA THR A 12 9.40 13.78 -15.52
C THR A 12 8.76 12.88 -16.55
N ALA A 13 9.45 12.61 -17.68
CA ALA A 13 8.97 11.72 -18.72
C ALA A 13 8.76 10.29 -18.20
N GLY A 14 9.69 9.77 -17.40
CA GLY A 14 9.56 8.45 -16.76
C GLY A 14 8.37 8.37 -15.80
N THR A 15 8.13 9.42 -15.01
CA THR A 15 6.98 9.48 -14.08
C THR A 15 5.65 9.49 -14.84
N LEU A 16 5.54 10.32 -15.88
CA LEU A 16 4.34 10.38 -16.73
C LEU A 16 4.11 9.05 -17.47
N PHE A 17 5.18 8.40 -17.92
CA PHE A 17 5.09 7.09 -18.56
C PHE A 17 4.55 6.03 -17.60
N LEU A 18 5.03 5.99 -16.35
CA LEU A 18 4.51 5.08 -15.32
C LEU A 18 3.05 5.36 -14.97
N MET A 19 2.67 6.64 -14.89
CA MET A 19 1.28 7.05 -14.66
C MET A 19 0.38 6.57 -15.80
N TRP A 20 0.80 6.77 -17.05
CA TRP A 20 0.07 6.30 -18.22
C TRP A 20 -0.11 4.77 -18.23
N ILE A 21 0.94 4.01 -17.88
CA ILE A 21 0.82 2.55 -17.70
C ILE A 21 -0.23 2.22 -16.62
N GLY A 22 -0.22 2.96 -15.51
CA GLY A 22 -1.21 2.80 -14.45
C GLY A 22 -2.64 2.97 -14.95
N GLU A 23 -2.89 4.03 -15.73
CA GLU A 23 -4.20 4.29 -16.34
C GLU A 23 -4.60 3.21 -17.36
N GLN A 24 -3.64 2.67 -18.13
CA GLN A 24 -3.92 1.56 -19.04
C GLN A 24 -4.32 0.28 -18.31
N ILE A 25 -3.70 0.00 -17.15
CA ILE A 25 -4.08 -1.12 -16.28
C ILE A 25 -5.48 -0.89 -15.70
N ASP A 26 -5.83 0.34 -15.32
CA ASP A 26 -7.18 0.66 -14.83
C ASP A 26 -8.27 0.40 -15.87
N GLN A 27 -8.00 0.70 -17.15
CA GLN A 27 -8.97 0.53 -18.23
C GLN A 27 -9.23 -0.93 -18.61
N HIS A 28 -8.26 -1.83 -18.41
CA HIS A 28 -8.34 -3.23 -18.87
C HIS A 28 -8.30 -4.25 -17.72
N GLY A 29 -8.15 -3.80 -16.47
CA GLY A 29 -7.80 -4.64 -15.33
C GLY A 29 -8.78 -4.59 -14.15
N ILE A 30 -8.42 -5.30 -13.09
CA ILE A 30 -9.17 -5.35 -11.82
C ILE A 30 -8.43 -4.49 -10.79
N GLY A 31 -9.06 -3.42 -10.30
CA GLY A 31 -8.57 -2.62 -9.18
C GLY A 31 -8.10 -1.22 -9.56
N ASN A 32 -7.06 -0.73 -8.86
CA ASN A 32 -6.42 0.57 -9.10
C ASN A 32 -4.99 0.33 -9.64
N GLY A 33 -4.69 0.77 -10.85
CA GLY A 33 -3.48 0.48 -11.59
C GLY A 33 -2.24 1.09 -10.95
N ILE A 34 -2.35 2.31 -10.41
CA ILE A 34 -1.27 2.95 -9.65
C ILE A 34 -0.93 2.14 -8.39
N SER A 35 -1.96 1.69 -7.64
CA SER A 35 -1.78 0.82 -6.46
C SER A 35 -1.10 -0.50 -6.83
N LEU A 36 -1.43 -1.04 -8.00
CA LEU A 36 -0.87 -2.30 -8.50
C LEU A 36 0.61 -2.14 -8.87
N ILE A 37 0.98 -1.03 -9.54
CA ILE A 37 2.39 -0.70 -9.83
C ILE A 37 3.21 -0.58 -8.54
N ILE A 38 2.68 0.13 -7.53
CA ILE A 38 3.34 0.26 -6.21
C ILE A 38 3.52 -1.13 -5.57
N THR A 39 2.48 -1.96 -5.63
CA THR A 39 2.52 -3.33 -5.09
C THR A 39 3.60 -4.16 -5.78
N VAL A 40 3.69 -4.11 -7.11
CA VAL A 40 4.72 -4.81 -7.88
C VAL A 40 6.12 -4.30 -7.50
N ASN A 41 6.29 -2.99 -7.29
CA ASN A 41 7.58 -2.43 -6.85
C ASN A 41 8.00 -2.95 -5.47
N ILE A 42 7.07 -3.06 -4.52
CA ILE A 42 7.33 -3.62 -3.20
C ILE A 42 7.69 -5.11 -3.31
N LEU A 43 6.90 -5.86 -4.10
CA LEU A 43 7.14 -7.30 -4.32
C LEU A 43 8.47 -7.57 -5.02
N ALA A 44 8.90 -6.71 -5.94
CA ALA A 44 10.18 -6.82 -6.64
C ALA A 44 11.39 -6.77 -5.71
N ARG A 45 11.25 -6.21 -4.49
CA ARG A 45 12.30 -6.15 -3.46
C ARG A 45 12.29 -7.35 -2.51
N LEU A 46 11.26 -8.20 -2.55
CA LEU A 46 11.19 -9.38 -1.70
C LEU A 46 12.31 -10.39 -1.98
N PRO A 47 12.66 -10.71 -3.25
CA PRO A 47 13.74 -11.66 -3.52
C PRO A 47 15.08 -11.21 -2.92
N SER A 48 15.44 -9.94 -3.08
CA SER A 48 16.66 -9.39 -2.49
C SER A 48 16.65 -9.48 -0.97
N ALA A 49 15.51 -9.18 -0.32
CA ALA A 49 15.38 -9.31 1.14
C ALA A 49 15.60 -10.76 1.62
N VAL A 50 15.12 -11.75 0.86
CA VAL A 50 15.36 -13.18 1.17
C VAL A 50 16.83 -13.54 1.02
N TYR A 51 17.52 -13.04 -0.02
CA TYR A 51 18.96 -13.27 -0.19
C TYR A 51 19.77 -12.63 0.94
N ASP A 52 19.45 -11.40 1.34
CA ASP A 52 20.10 -10.71 2.45
C ASP A 52 19.87 -11.45 3.78
N MET A 53 18.68 -12.01 3.96
CA MET A 53 18.37 -12.82 5.13
C MET A 53 19.20 -14.10 5.16
N ARG A 54 19.34 -14.78 4.01
CA ARG A 54 20.17 -15.98 3.89
C ARG A 54 21.65 -15.70 4.17
N SER A 55 22.20 -14.62 3.61
CA SER A 55 23.61 -14.26 3.82
C SER A 55 23.88 -13.93 5.30
N ARG A 56 22.98 -13.21 5.96
CA ARG A 56 23.06 -12.91 7.41
C ARG A 56 23.00 -14.14 8.30
N ILE A 57 22.29 -15.20 7.91
CA ILE A 57 22.25 -16.47 8.64
C ILE A 57 23.58 -17.21 8.47
N GLN A 58 24.13 -17.21 7.24
CA GLN A 58 25.39 -17.89 6.94
C GLN A 58 26.61 -17.21 7.59
N SER A 59 26.57 -15.89 7.75
CA SER A 59 27.62 -15.11 8.39
C SER A 59 27.43 -14.93 9.90
N ALA A 60 26.46 -15.61 10.53
CA ALA A 60 26.17 -15.43 11.94
C ALA A 60 27.11 -16.26 12.83
N ASP A 61 27.77 -15.61 13.79
CA ASP A 61 28.63 -16.25 14.79
C ASP A 61 27.87 -17.27 15.69
N SER A 62 26.54 -17.19 15.73
CA SER A 62 25.67 -18.11 16.48
C SER A 62 24.47 -18.55 15.63
N PRO A 63 24.53 -19.72 14.97
CA PRO A 63 23.49 -20.17 14.05
C PRO A 63 22.13 -20.38 14.73
N GLN A 64 22.12 -20.79 16.00
CA GLN A 64 20.89 -20.98 16.79
C GLN A 64 20.11 -19.67 16.98
N ASN A 65 20.81 -18.57 17.26
CA ASN A 65 20.19 -17.25 17.42
C ASN A 65 19.69 -16.69 16.09
N ALA A 66 20.38 -16.99 14.98
CA ALA A 66 19.95 -16.58 13.64
C ALA A 66 18.64 -17.28 13.24
N ILE A 67 18.54 -18.59 13.46
CA ILE A 67 17.34 -19.39 13.17
C ILE A 67 16.15 -18.92 14.02
N LEU A 68 16.36 -18.66 15.32
CA LEU A 68 15.30 -18.17 16.20
C LEU A 68 14.75 -16.81 15.74
N LYS A 69 15.63 -15.89 15.32
CA LYS A 69 15.22 -14.58 14.75
C LYS A 69 14.40 -14.73 13.47
N VAL A 70 14.77 -15.66 12.60
CA VAL A 70 14.04 -15.95 11.35
C VAL A 70 12.63 -16.44 11.65
N VAL A 71 12.51 -17.43 12.55
CA VAL A 71 11.21 -18.00 12.94
C VAL A 71 10.33 -16.92 13.58
N LEU A 72 10.90 -16.09 14.47
CA LEU A 72 10.17 -14.99 15.10
C LEU A 72 9.70 -13.95 14.08
N LEU A 73 10.53 -13.58 13.10
CA LEU A 73 10.16 -12.64 12.04
C LEU A 73 9.03 -13.20 11.16
N LEU A 74 9.07 -14.49 10.83
CA LEU A 74 8.04 -15.16 10.04
C LEU A 74 6.72 -15.25 10.84
N ALA A 75 6.79 -15.60 12.12
CA ALA A 75 5.64 -15.61 13.01
C ALA A 75 4.99 -14.22 13.12
N LEU A 76 5.81 -13.17 13.29
CA LEU A 76 5.34 -11.78 13.34
C LEU A 76 4.69 -11.36 12.02
N PHE A 77 5.28 -11.72 10.87
CA PHE A 77 4.72 -11.45 9.56
C PHE A 77 3.33 -12.06 9.42
N VAL A 78 3.16 -13.34 9.76
CA VAL A 78 1.85 -14.01 9.73
C VAL A 78 0.87 -13.34 10.68
N ALA A 79 1.28 -13.02 11.91
CA ALA A 79 0.43 -12.35 12.88
C ALA A 79 -0.09 -11.00 12.38
N ILE A 80 0.78 -10.18 11.78
CA ILE A 80 0.40 -8.88 11.19
C ILE A 80 -0.56 -9.07 10.03
N VAL A 81 -0.30 -10.02 9.13
CA VAL A 81 -1.20 -10.32 8.00
C VAL A 81 -2.59 -10.71 8.50
N VAL A 82 -2.68 -11.61 9.48
CA VAL A 82 -3.95 -12.01 10.09
C VAL A 82 -4.67 -10.83 10.74
N ALA A 83 -3.94 -10.00 11.49
CA ALA A 83 -4.51 -8.81 12.12
C ALA A 83 -5.09 -7.83 11.09
N ILE A 84 -4.35 -7.56 10.01
CA ILE A 84 -4.82 -6.68 8.92
C ILE A 84 -6.05 -7.29 8.22
N VAL A 85 -6.05 -8.58 7.93
CA VAL A 85 -7.20 -9.27 7.31
C VAL A 85 -8.43 -9.21 8.20
N TYR A 86 -8.27 -9.37 9.51
CA TYR A 86 -9.37 -9.29 10.48
C TYR A 86 -10.00 -7.88 10.49
N VAL A 87 -9.16 -6.83 10.57
CA VAL A 87 -9.64 -5.44 10.57
C VAL A 87 -10.29 -5.06 9.24
N THR A 88 -9.72 -5.48 8.11
CA THR A 88 -10.23 -5.15 6.77
C THR A 88 -11.54 -5.86 6.42
N ARG A 89 -11.76 -7.07 6.95
CA ARG A 89 -13.02 -7.80 6.77
C ARG A 89 -14.13 -7.37 7.74
N GLY A 90 -13.82 -6.54 8.73
CA GLY A 90 -14.81 -5.99 9.65
C GLY A 90 -15.82 -5.12 8.92
N GLU A 91 -17.10 -5.49 8.97
CA GLU A 91 -18.21 -4.64 8.53
C GLU A 91 -19.28 -4.54 9.62
N ARG A 92 -19.78 -3.33 9.85
CA ARG A 92 -20.91 -3.07 10.71
C ARG A 92 -22.17 -2.96 9.86
N ARG A 93 -23.13 -3.85 10.08
CA ARG A 93 -24.42 -3.83 9.37
C ARG A 93 -25.43 -3.01 10.16
N ILE A 94 -25.91 -1.90 9.60
CA ILE A 94 -26.97 -1.08 10.20
C ILE A 94 -28.29 -1.37 9.46
N PRO A 95 -29.37 -1.77 10.16
CA PRO A 95 -30.66 -2.04 9.51
C PRO A 95 -31.31 -0.73 9.06
N VAL A 96 -31.62 -0.64 7.77
CA VAL A 96 -32.34 0.47 7.15
C VAL A 96 -33.71 -0.03 6.73
N GLN A 97 -34.75 0.73 7.10
CA GLN A 97 -36.10 0.47 6.64
C GLN A 97 -36.29 1.23 5.33
N GLN A 98 -36.39 0.51 4.21
CA GLN A 98 -36.76 1.13 2.94
C GLN A 98 -38.17 1.71 3.07
N GLN A 99 -38.39 2.91 2.55
CA GLN A 99 -39.65 3.62 2.70
C GLN A 99 -40.79 2.79 2.11
N LYS A 100 -41.76 2.45 2.97
CA LYS A 100 -42.96 1.71 2.60
C LYS A 100 -43.84 2.62 1.74
N HIS A 101 -44.12 2.21 0.51
CA HIS A 101 -45.12 2.89 -0.30
C HIS A 101 -46.50 2.44 0.17
N VAL A 102 -47.27 3.36 0.75
CA VAL A 102 -48.64 3.11 1.18
C VAL A 102 -49.55 3.36 -0.02
N ARG A 103 -50.23 2.33 -0.54
CA ARG A 103 -51.24 2.47 -1.59
C ARG A 103 -52.53 1.81 -1.10
N GLY A 104 -53.48 2.61 -0.62
CA GLY A 104 -54.68 2.15 0.08
C GLY A 104 -54.41 1.67 1.52
N PRO A 105 -55.29 0.86 2.14
CA PRO A 105 -55.16 0.42 3.55
C PRO A 105 -54.10 -0.68 3.76
N LYS A 106 -53.44 -1.14 2.68
CA LYS A 106 -52.44 -2.20 2.75
C LYS A 106 -51.04 -1.61 2.56
N ILE A 107 -50.20 -1.80 3.56
CA ILE A 107 -48.79 -1.47 3.51
C ILE A 107 -48.09 -2.58 2.72
N TYR A 108 -47.71 -2.32 1.47
CA TYR A 108 -46.88 -3.21 0.67
C TYR A 108 -45.42 -2.77 0.73
N GLY A 109 -44.52 -3.73 0.91
CA GLY A 109 -43.09 -3.48 1.05
C GLY A 109 -42.65 -3.37 2.51
N GLY A 110 -41.49 -3.94 2.80
CA GLY A 110 -40.96 -4.06 4.15
C GLY A 110 -39.85 -5.08 4.30
N GLN A 111 -39.08 -5.34 3.24
CA GLN A 111 -37.84 -6.08 3.43
C GLN A 111 -36.88 -5.20 4.23
N LYS A 112 -36.34 -5.75 5.33
CA LYS A 112 -35.26 -5.11 6.09
C LYS A 112 -34.02 -5.14 5.20
N HIS A 113 -33.59 -3.98 4.71
CA HIS A 113 -32.29 -3.85 4.04
C HIS A 113 -31.25 -3.47 5.10
N TYR A 114 -30.01 -3.88 4.92
CA TYR A 114 -28.91 -3.45 5.78
C TYR A 114 -27.92 -2.66 4.93
N LEU A 115 -27.47 -1.53 5.46
CA LEU A 115 -26.35 -0.79 4.87
C LEU A 115 -25.07 -1.30 5.54
N PRO A 116 -24.16 -1.96 4.80
CA PRO A 116 -22.87 -2.38 5.34
C PRO A 116 -21.94 -1.16 5.41
N LEU A 117 -21.42 -0.88 6.59
CA LEU A 117 -20.33 0.08 6.80
C LEU A 117 -19.05 -0.69 7.08
N ARG A 118 -18.12 -0.69 6.13
CA ARG A 118 -16.80 -1.30 6.33
C ARG A 118 -16.02 -0.50 7.38
N VAL A 119 -15.26 -1.20 8.21
CA VAL A 119 -14.39 -0.58 9.23
C VAL A 119 -13.30 0.26 8.58
N ASN A 120 -12.78 -0.18 7.43
CA ASN A 120 -11.85 0.59 6.60
C ASN A 120 -12.46 0.80 5.21
N THR A 121 -12.96 2.01 4.96
CA THR A 121 -13.51 2.43 3.67
C THR A 121 -12.46 3.03 2.73
N ALA A 122 -11.29 3.41 3.26
CA ALA A 122 -10.32 4.25 2.56
C ALA A 122 -9.32 3.48 1.67
N GLY A 123 -9.36 2.15 1.69
CA GLY A 123 -8.50 1.33 0.84
C GLY A 123 -7.01 1.58 1.10
N VAL A 124 -6.21 1.62 0.02
CA VAL A 124 -4.74 1.76 0.08
C VAL A 124 -4.29 3.23 0.06
N LEU A 125 -5.19 4.17 -0.20
CA LEU A 125 -4.85 5.58 -0.38
C LEU A 125 -4.24 6.23 0.89
N PRO A 126 -4.78 6.04 2.11
CA PRO A 126 -4.23 6.69 3.31
C PRO A 126 -2.80 6.27 3.65
N ILE A 127 -2.47 4.98 3.46
CA ILE A 127 -1.12 4.50 3.76
C ILE A 127 -0.09 5.09 2.78
N ILE A 128 -0.48 5.26 1.52
CA ILE A 128 0.36 5.93 0.51
C ILE A 128 0.59 7.38 0.92
N PHE A 129 -0.48 8.12 1.26
CA PHE A 129 -0.35 9.51 1.72
C PHE A 129 0.53 9.65 2.96
N ALA A 130 0.37 8.77 3.95
CA ALA A 130 1.21 8.75 5.13
C ALA A 130 2.69 8.56 4.77
N SER A 131 3.01 7.64 3.86
CA SER A 131 4.39 7.39 3.43
C SER A 131 5.04 8.60 2.74
N VAL A 132 4.30 9.31 1.88
CA VAL A 132 4.77 10.52 1.20
C VAL A 132 4.95 11.67 2.20
N LEU A 133 4.00 11.82 3.13
CA LEU A 133 4.06 12.85 4.17
C LEU A 133 5.28 12.70 5.07
N LEU A 134 5.67 11.45 5.40
CA LEU A 134 6.88 11.16 6.16
C LEU A 134 8.17 11.39 5.36
N GLN A 135 8.18 11.09 4.06
CA GLN A 135 9.37 11.24 3.20
C GLN A 135 9.64 12.70 2.79
N PHE A 136 8.59 13.52 2.68
CA PHE A 136 8.68 14.91 2.27
C PHE A 136 9.66 15.76 3.12
N PRO A 137 9.54 15.82 4.46
CA PRO A 137 10.46 16.61 5.28
C PRO A 137 11.88 16.05 5.26
N GLN A 138 12.04 14.72 5.18
CA GLN A 138 13.35 14.08 5.06
C GLN A 138 14.07 14.54 3.79
N THR A 139 13.35 14.64 2.67
CA THR A 139 13.91 15.09 1.39
C THR A 139 14.38 16.55 1.46
N ILE A 140 13.59 17.41 2.10
CA ILE A 140 13.96 18.82 2.31
C ILE A 140 15.18 18.94 3.21
N ALA A 141 15.24 18.15 4.29
CA ALA A 141 16.38 18.16 5.21
C ALA A 141 17.67 17.73 4.50
N LEU A 142 17.62 16.69 3.66
CA LEU A 142 18.76 16.25 2.85
C LEU A 142 19.23 17.34 1.88
N TRP A 143 18.28 18.06 1.26
CA TRP A 143 18.59 19.20 0.39
C TRP A 143 19.24 20.36 1.16
N ALA A 144 18.71 20.70 2.33
CA ALA A 144 19.24 21.77 3.19
C ALA A 144 20.66 21.46 3.71
N GLN A 145 21.02 20.18 3.86
CA GLN A 145 22.36 19.75 4.29
C GLN A 145 23.41 19.76 3.17
N GLY A 146 23.06 20.15 1.93
CA GLY A 146 24.03 20.33 0.85
C GLY A 146 24.73 19.05 0.38
N GLN A 147 24.21 17.86 0.71
CA GLN A 147 24.85 16.57 0.43
C GLN A 147 24.88 16.16 -1.06
N PHE A 148 24.52 17.06 -1.98
CA PHE A 148 24.56 16.83 -3.43
C PHE A 148 25.83 17.36 -4.11
N GLU A 149 26.74 18.03 -3.38
CA GLU A 149 27.94 18.67 -3.96
C GLU A 149 29.27 17.92 -3.72
N THR A 150 29.32 16.84 -2.95
CA THR A 150 30.56 16.08 -2.67
C THR A 150 30.62 14.74 -3.41
N GLY A 151 30.53 14.82 -4.73
CA GLY A 151 30.70 13.67 -5.63
C GLY A 151 31.44 14.06 -6.91
N SER A 152 32.62 14.68 -6.76
CA SER A 152 33.66 14.78 -7.80
C SER A 152 34.89 14.03 -7.36
#